data_AF-A0A842V908-F1
#
_entry.id   AF-A0A842V908-F1
#
_cell.length_a   1.000
_cell.length_b   1.000
_cell.length_c   1.000
_cell.angle_alpha   90.00
_cell.angle_beta   90.00
_cell.angle_gamma   90.00
#
_symmetry.space_group_name_H-M   'P 1'
#
loop_
_entity.id
_entity.type
_entity.pdbx_description
1 polymer ?
#
loop_
_entity_poly.entity_id
_entity_poly.type
_entity_poly.pdbx_seq_one_letter_code
_entity_poly.pdbx_strand_id
1 'polypeptide(L)' 'MARPRSNKGRYNFLIDSDVYEEFSRICEQRGLVRSKQVELLLREFIKRQGGKQ' A
#
# COMPACT_ATOMS: atom_id res chain seq x y z
N MET A 1 6.70 17.29 -25.62
CA MET A 1 6.21 17.67 -24.28
C MET A 1 6.75 16.65 -23.27
N ALA A 2 7.51 17.09 -22.27
CA ALA A 2 8.01 16.18 -21.22
C ALA A 2 6.82 15.67 -20.40
N ARG A 3 6.68 14.34 -20.28
CA ARG A 3 5.62 13.75 -19.44
C ARG A 3 5.92 14.11 -17.98
N PRO A 4 4.96 14.63 -17.20
CA PRO A 4 5.17 14.90 -15.78
C PRO A 4 5.60 13.60 -15.08
N ARG A 5 6.69 13.67 -14.31
CA ARG A 5 7.17 12.53 -13.52
C ARG A 5 6.08 12.16 -12.51
N SER A 6 5.70 10.89 -12.49
CA SER A 6 4.75 10.38 -11.50
C SER A 6 5.34 10.55 -10.10
N ASN A 7 4.56 11.06 -9.14
CA ASN A 7 4.95 11.15 -7.72
C ASN A 7 4.94 9.77 -7.01
N LYS A 8 5.20 8.69 -7.75
CA LYS A 8 5.16 7.30 -7.25
C LYS A 8 6.58 6.78 -7.09
N GLY A 9 6.93 6.39 -5.87
CA GLY A 9 8.14 5.64 -5.54
C GLY A 9 7.88 4.15 -5.44
N ARG A 10 8.93 3.33 -5.62
CA ARG A 10 8.92 1.91 -5.26
C ARG A 10 9.62 1.75 -3.91
N TYR A 11 8.98 1.07 -2.99
CA TYR A 11 9.50 0.83 -1.64
C TYR A 11 9.47 -0.67 -1.37
N ASN A 12 10.56 -1.19 -0.82
CA ASN A 12 10.67 -2.58 -0.38
C ASN A 12 10.53 -2.61 1.15
N PHE A 13 9.74 -3.55 1.66
CA PHE A 13 9.53 -3.74 3.09
C PHE A 13 9.97 -5.15 3.49
N LEU A 14 10.50 -5.28 4.70
CA LEU A 14 10.64 -6.57 5.37
C LEU A 14 9.37 -6.80 6.17
N ILE A 15 8.66 -7.89 5.88
CA ILE A 15 7.38 -8.26 6.49
C ILE A 15 7.42 -9.78 6.69
N ASP A 16 6.81 -10.27 7.76
CA ASP A 16 6.67 -11.70 8.00
C ASP A 16 5.90 -12.39 6.86
N SER A 17 6.38 -13.56 6.45
CA SER A 17 5.88 -14.24 5.24
C SER A 17 4.44 -14.67 5.36
N ASP A 18 4.03 -15.15 6.53
CA ASP A 18 2.66 -15.56 6.84
C ASP A 18 1.67 -14.39 6.76
N VAL A 19 2.04 -13.23 7.30
CA VAL A 19 1.25 -11.99 7.20
C VAL A 19 1.08 -11.57 5.73
N TYR A 20 2.16 -11.62 4.95
CA TYR A 20 2.10 -11.26 3.54
C TYR A 20 1.24 -12.22 2.72
N GLU A 21 1.34 -13.52 2.98
CA GLU A 21 0.54 -14.55 2.32
C GLU A 21 -0.95 -14.39 2.61
N GLU A 22 -1.34 -14.21 3.87
CA GLU A 22 -2.73 -14.00 4.25
C GLU A 22 -3.30 -12.74 3.58
N PHE A 23 -2.55 -11.64 3.63
CA PHE A 23 -2.92 -10.40 2.94
C PHE A 23 -3.08 -10.59 1.43
N SER A 24 -2.18 -11.37 0.79
CA SER A 24 -2.27 -11.67 -0.64
C SER A 24 -3.53 -12.46 -0.96
N ARG A 25 -3.84 -13.51 -0.18
CA ARG A 25 -5.06 -14.31 -0.35
C ARG A 25 -6.33 -13.47 -0.23
N ILE A 26 -6.41 -12.60 0.78
CA ILE A 26 -7.54 -11.69 0.97
C ILE A 26 -7.70 -10.76 -0.24
N CYS A 27 -6.59 -10.20 -0.74
CA CYS A 27 -6.63 -9.31 -1.89
C CYS A 27 -7.11 -10.05 -3.15
N GLU A 28 -6.60 -11.26 -3.41
CA GLU A 28 -6.99 -12.08 -4.56
C GLU A 28 -8.47 -12.46 -4.50
N GLN A 29 -8.95 -12.96 -3.37
CA GLN A 29 -10.35 -13.34 -3.17
C GLN A 29 -11.32 -12.18 -3.38
N ARG A 30 -10.89 -10.96 -3.06
CA ARG A 30 -11.71 -9.73 -3.16
C ARG A 30 -11.46 -8.92 -4.43
N GLY A 31 -10.58 -9.38 -5.33
CA GLY A 31 -10.21 -8.63 -6.54
C GLY A 31 -9.51 -7.29 -6.26
N LEU A 32 -8.77 -7.20 -5.16
CA LEU A 32 -8.09 -5.98 -4.71
C LEU A 32 -6.64 -5.92 -5.17
N VAL A 33 -6.18 -4.72 -5.51
CA VAL A 33 -4.77 -4.47 -5.83
C VAL A 33 -3.96 -4.29 -4.55
N ARG A 34 -3.08 -5.26 -4.23
CA ARG A 34 -2.22 -5.26 -3.03
C ARG A 34 -1.52 -3.94 -2.75
N SER A 35 -0.85 -3.35 -3.75
CA SER A 35 -0.13 -2.07 -3.59
C SER A 35 -1.06 -0.91 -3.22
N LYS A 36 -2.31 -0.93 -3.72
CA LYS A 36 -3.30 0.08 -3.36
C LYS A 36 -3.79 -0.11 -1.93
N GLN A 37 -3.96 -1.35 -1.49
CA GLN A 37 -4.37 -1.65 -0.12
C GLN A 37 -3.28 -1.25 0.88
N VAL A 38 -2.00 -1.49 0.58
CA VAL A 38 -0.89 -0.98 1.41
C VAL A 38 -0.90 0.55 1.46
N GLU A 39 -1.11 1.23 0.34
CA GLU A 39 -1.25 2.70 0.31
C GLU A 39 -2.40 3.21 1.21
N LEU A 40 -3.56 2.53 1.18
CA LEU A 40 -4.71 2.88 2.00
C LEU A 40 -4.44 2.67 3.50
N LEU A 41 -3.78 1.57 3.86
CA LEU A 41 -3.37 1.30 5.23
C LEU A 41 -2.41 2.39 5.75
N LEU A 42 -1.43 2.80 4.94
CA LEU A 42 -0.51 3.88 5.30
C LEU A 42 -1.25 5.21 5.48
N ARG A 43 -2.21 5.55 4.60
CA ARG A 43 -3.02 6.77 4.72
C ARG A 43 -3.86 6.77 6.00
N GLU A 44 -4.51 5.66 6.31
CA GLU A 44 -5.30 5.52 7.53
C GLU A 44 -4.42 5.59 8.78
N PHE A 45 -3.22 4.99 8.74
CA PHE A 45 -2.23 5.12 9.81
C PHE A 45 -1.83 6.58 10.03
N ILE A 46 -1.44 7.30 8.97
CA ILE A 46 -1.07 8.73 9.04
C ILE A 46 -2.20 9.57 9.63
N LYS A 47 -3.44 9.33 9.18
CA LYS A 47 -4.63 10.01 9.68
C LYS A 47 -4.84 9.79 11.18
N ARG A 48 -4.66 8.54 11.66
CA ARG A 48 -4.76 8.21 13.09
C ARG A 48 -3.66 8.85 13.94
N GLN A 49 -2.48 9.07 13.38
CA GLN A 49 -1.36 9.73 14.05
C GLN A 49 -1.41 11.27 13.99
N GLY A 50 -2.48 11.86 13.45
CA GLY A 50 -2.60 13.32 13.32
C GLY A 50 -1.74 13.93 12.21
N GLY A 51 -1.26 13.11 11.27
CA GLY A 51 -0.60 13.61 10.07
C GLY A 51 -1.58 14.41 9.23
N LYS A 52 -1.23 15.67 8.95
CA LYS A 52 -2.01 16.53 8.05
C LYS A 52 -1.96 15.95 6.63
N GLN A 53 -3.14 15.67 6.06
CA GLN A 53 -3.31 15.42 4.62
C GLN A 53 -3.21 16.73 3.84
#